data_AF-A0A1Y2U7X1-F1
#
_entry.id   AF-A0A1Y2U7X1-F1
#
_cell.length_a   1.000
_cell.length_b   1.000
_cell.length_c   1.000
_cell.angle_alpha   90.00
_cell.angle_beta   90.00
_cell.angle_gamma   90.00
#
_symmetry.space_group_name_H-M   'P 1'
#
loop_
_entity.id
_entity.type
_entity.pdbx_description
1 polymer ?
#
loop_
_entity_poly.entity_id
_entity_poly.type
_entity_poly.pdbx_seq_one_letter_code
_entity_poly.pdbx_strand_id
1 'polypeptide(L)'
;MSARYDHRWPETSEAVRNLLNIQHGNVLSCHGRAKHKPSCGNWLSKATAAEIAELTCSIAASGSVTRQVPQTLKELARAVMCRRWHQDQSGSKAQLWEQQLNSIAITPKCGRSSPFPKNHPVPETARMPRSPDPPRSQPLRHTFEYYCQEKTFFEINLEVKFQLMVPLRNTELIPGSIYAFSLPVSHLVNGKSSQEYVKIGYSSNVHRRLAEIYRNCQYQPCLIGTWEMPSPRRYERIVHLLLGSVRMSESAGCPGCHISHREWFKFNIKGIRDLIRSWQQWASLKPYSNEGYLRLKWQNRLDQLDLSHSTCWVSFMSHG
;
A
#
# COMPACT_ATOMS: atom_id res chain seq x y z
N MET A 1 14.17 27.92 19.14
CA MET A 1 14.99 26.93 18.40
C MET A 1 14.14 26.37 17.27
N SER A 2 14.39 26.75 16.03
CA SER A 2 13.66 26.23 14.86
C SER A 2 13.93 24.74 14.69
N ALA A 3 12.87 23.94 14.64
CA ALA A 3 12.95 22.56 14.21
C ALA A 3 13.44 22.55 12.74
N ARG A 4 14.60 21.95 12.49
CA ARG A 4 15.09 21.72 11.13
C ARG A 4 14.24 20.61 10.50
N TYR A 5 13.34 21.00 9.60
CA TYR A 5 12.63 20.08 8.72
C TYR A 5 13.63 19.56 7.67
N ASP A 6 13.74 18.23 7.54
CA ASP A 6 14.56 17.62 6.48
C ASP A 6 13.69 17.56 5.21
N HIS A 7 13.74 18.64 4.44
CA HIS A 7 13.01 18.79 3.17
C HIS A 7 13.74 18.03 2.07
N ARG A 8 13.39 16.77 1.79
CA ARG A 8 13.96 16.08 0.62
C ARG A 8 13.15 16.36 -0.63
N TRP A 9 13.44 17.49 -1.25
CA TRP A 9 13.07 17.76 -2.64
C TRP A 9 13.59 16.63 -3.55
N PRO A 10 12.85 16.17 -4.57
CA PRO A 10 13.37 15.19 -5.51
C PRO A 10 14.52 15.79 -6.34
N GLU A 11 15.75 15.40 -6.05
CA GLU A 11 16.96 15.95 -6.69
C GLU A 11 17.25 15.40 -8.09
N THR A 12 16.54 14.34 -8.53
CA THR A 12 16.74 13.72 -9.84
C THR A 12 15.43 13.66 -10.64
N SER A 13 15.54 13.68 -11.97
CA SER A 13 14.39 13.49 -12.85
C SER A 13 13.69 12.14 -12.60
N GLU A 14 14.46 11.12 -12.23
CA GLU A 14 13.92 9.81 -11.83
C GLU A 14 13.12 9.91 -10.52
N ALA A 15 13.61 10.65 -9.52
CA ALA A 15 12.88 10.90 -8.28
C ALA A 15 11.59 11.69 -8.53
N VAL A 16 11.60 12.68 -9.43
CA VAL A 16 10.40 13.41 -9.87
C VAL A 16 9.42 12.47 -10.56
N ARG A 17 9.87 11.65 -11.52
CA ARG A 17 9.02 10.68 -12.22
C ARG A 17 8.40 9.67 -11.25
N ASN A 18 9.19 9.15 -10.32
CA ASN A 18 8.73 8.24 -9.27
C ASN A 18 7.65 8.88 -8.40
N LEU A 19 7.87 10.13 -7.98
CA LEU A 19 6.94 10.87 -7.15
C LEU A 19 5.62 11.17 -7.87
N LEU A 20 5.70 11.59 -9.13
CA LEU A 20 4.54 11.97 -9.96
C LEU A 20 3.86 10.76 -10.64
N ASN A 21 4.41 9.55 -10.44
CA ASN A 21 3.98 8.30 -11.03
C ASN A 21 3.98 8.33 -12.58
N ILE A 22 5.08 8.81 -13.15
CA ILE A 22 5.37 8.78 -14.59
C ILE A 22 6.18 7.52 -14.90
N GLN A 23 5.75 6.78 -15.93
CA GLN A 23 6.40 5.54 -16.33
C GLN A 23 7.87 5.75 -16.71
N HIS A 24 8.66 4.70 -16.55
CA HIS A 24 10.08 4.68 -16.92
C HIS A 24 10.30 3.98 -18.26
N GLY A 25 11.42 4.32 -18.90
CA GLY A 25 11.86 3.71 -20.16
C GLY A 25 11.31 4.37 -21.43
N ASN A 26 11.56 3.73 -22.56
CA ASN A 26 11.27 4.26 -23.90
C ASN A 26 9.79 4.12 -24.32
N VAL A 27 8.96 3.51 -23.47
CA VAL A 27 7.61 3.11 -23.82
C VAL A 27 6.64 3.74 -22.81
N LEU A 28 6.34 5.02 -23.03
CA LEU A 28 5.41 5.79 -22.20
C LEU A 28 4.00 5.68 -22.75
N SER A 29 3.01 5.50 -21.88
CA SER A 29 1.59 5.55 -22.24
C SER A 29 0.86 6.72 -21.60
N CYS A 30 -0.24 7.11 -22.23
CA CYS A 30 -1.10 8.21 -21.81
C CYS A 30 -1.67 7.97 -20.40
N HIS A 31 -1.54 8.98 -19.55
CA HIS A 31 -2.05 8.99 -18.18
C HIS A 31 -3.54 9.37 -18.05
N GLY A 32 -4.19 9.69 -19.16
CA GLY A 32 -5.61 10.01 -19.21
C GLY A 32 -6.48 8.82 -18.83
N ARG A 33 -7.60 9.09 -18.14
CA ARG A 33 -8.63 8.11 -17.82
C ARG A 33 -9.69 8.09 -18.92
N ALA A 34 -9.96 6.90 -19.46
CA ALA A 34 -11.07 6.67 -20.37
C ALA A 34 -12.36 6.38 -19.59
N LYS A 35 -13.54 6.63 -20.17
CA LYS A 35 -14.84 6.41 -19.52
C LYS A 35 -15.04 5.00 -18.94
N HIS A 36 -14.44 3.99 -19.56
CA HIS A 36 -14.63 2.57 -19.19
C HIS A 36 -13.34 1.85 -18.80
N LYS A 37 -12.19 2.55 -18.76
CA LYS A 37 -10.90 1.93 -18.43
C LYS A 37 -10.07 2.87 -17.56
N PRO A 38 -9.35 2.34 -16.57
CA PRO A 38 -8.56 3.15 -15.63
C PRO A 38 -7.38 3.87 -16.28
N SER A 39 -7.00 3.49 -17.51
CA SER A 39 -5.98 4.20 -18.31
C SER A 39 -6.31 4.14 -19.81
N CYS A 40 -5.87 5.17 -20.54
CA CYS A 40 -6.06 5.31 -21.99
C CYS A 40 -5.27 4.26 -22.80
N GLY A 41 -4.11 3.83 -22.32
CA GLY A 41 -3.27 2.82 -22.99
C GLY A 41 -2.56 3.28 -24.28
N ASN A 42 -2.88 4.45 -24.82
CA ASN A 42 -2.21 4.98 -26.03
C ASN A 42 -0.74 5.30 -25.74
N TRP A 43 0.14 4.84 -26.62
CA TRP A 43 1.57 5.16 -26.56
C TRP A 43 1.86 6.63 -26.89
N LEU A 44 2.82 7.21 -26.18
CA LEU A 44 3.35 8.54 -26.45
C LEU A 44 4.53 8.44 -27.41
N SER A 45 4.72 9.50 -28.21
CA SER A 45 5.82 9.54 -29.19
C SER A 45 7.18 9.65 -28.50
N LYS A 46 8.26 9.27 -29.20
CA LYS A 46 9.64 9.48 -28.72
C LYS A 46 9.94 10.96 -28.41
N ALA A 47 9.42 11.88 -29.23
CA ALA A 47 9.57 13.32 -29.01
C ALA A 47 8.89 13.76 -27.70
N THR A 48 7.68 13.27 -27.44
CA THR A 48 6.97 13.52 -26.17
C THR A 48 7.71 12.92 -24.97
N ALA A 49 8.34 11.75 -25.15
CA ALA A 49 9.14 11.14 -24.07
C ALA A 49 10.39 11.97 -23.73
N ALA A 50 11.03 12.60 -24.72
CA ALA A 50 12.14 13.53 -24.52
C ALA A 50 11.67 14.81 -23.80
N GLU A 51 10.55 15.40 -24.25
CA GLU A 51 9.92 16.56 -23.59
C GLU A 51 9.59 16.27 -22.11
N ILE A 52 9.02 15.10 -21.81
CA ILE A 52 8.77 14.65 -20.43
C ILE A 52 10.07 14.55 -19.63
N ALA A 53 11.17 14.08 -20.24
CA ALA A 53 12.47 14.01 -19.57
C ALA A 53 12.98 15.40 -19.18
N GLU A 54 12.99 16.34 -20.12
CA GLU A 54 13.42 17.73 -19.91
C GLU A 54 12.61 18.42 -18.80
N LEU A 55 11.27 18.29 -18.86
CA LEU A 55 10.38 18.87 -17.86
C LEU A 55 10.62 18.27 -16.46
N THR A 56 10.86 16.95 -16.37
CA THR A 56 11.18 16.32 -15.07
C THR A 56 12.55 16.72 -14.53
N CYS A 57 13.55 16.96 -15.40
CA CYS A 57 14.84 17.53 -15.00
C CYS A 57 14.69 18.96 -14.47
N SER A 58 13.89 19.80 -15.14
CA SER A 58 13.64 21.18 -14.74
C SER A 58 13.00 21.28 -13.35
N ILE A 59 12.02 20.40 -13.06
CA ILE A 59 11.41 20.31 -11.72
C ILE A 59 12.46 19.87 -10.69
N ALA A 60 13.27 18.85 -10.98
CA ALA A 60 14.29 18.38 -10.05
C ALA A 60 15.30 19.50 -9.71
N ALA A 61 15.76 20.24 -10.73
CA ALA A 61 16.70 21.34 -10.58
C ALA A 61 16.14 22.55 -9.81
N SER A 62 14.82 22.69 -9.70
CA SER A 62 14.19 23.84 -9.03
C SER A 62 14.41 23.86 -7.51
N GLY A 63 14.76 22.73 -6.89
CA GLY A 63 15.09 22.61 -5.46
C GLY A 63 13.94 22.86 -4.46
N SER A 64 12.83 23.45 -4.90
CA SER A 64 11.64 23.77 -4.10
C SER A 64 10.44 24.08 -5.00
N VAL A 65 9.23 24.17 -4.43
CA VAL A 65 8.04 24.65 -5.15
C VAL A 65 8.15 26.17 -5.32
N THR A 66 8.90 26.61 -6.32
CA THR A 66 9.01 28.02 -6.71
C THR A 66 7.84 28.42 -7.63
N ARG A 67 7.75 29.70 -8.01
CA ARG A 67 6.74 30.19 -8.98
C ARG A 67 6.78 29.47 -10.35
N GLN A 68 7.91 28.85 -10.72
CA GLN A 68 8.07 28.17 -12.01
C GLN A 68 7.51 26.74 -12.00
N VAL A 69 7.63 26.03 -10.88
CA VAL A 69 7.23 24.61 -10.77
C VAL A 69 5.75 24.37 -11.14
N PRO A 70 4.77 25.18 -10.68
CA PRO A 70 3.37 24.99 -11.08
C PRO A 70 3.14 25.10 -12.59
N GLN A 71 3.89 25.95 -13.28
CA GLN A 71 3.79 26.09 -14.73
C GLN A 71 4.42 24.88 -15.44
N THR A 72 5.61 24.46 -15.01
CA THR A 72 6.29 23.26 -15.53
C THR A 72 5.46 22.00 -15.29
N LEU A 73 4.73 21.91 -14.17
CA LEU A 73 3.81 20.81 -13.90
C LEU A 73 2.61 20.78 -14.85
N LYS A 74 2.09 21.93 -15.26
CA LYS A 74 1.00 22.01 -16.26
C LYS A 74 1.47 21.52 -17.63
N GLU A 75 2.68 21.92 -18.03
CA GLU A 75 3.30 21.46 -19.27
C GLU A 75 3.57 19.95 -19.23
N LEU A 76 4.12 19.46 -18.13
CA LEU A 76 4.34 18.03 -17.91
C LEU A 76 3.03 17.24 -17.92
N ALA A 77 1.98 17.78 -17.32
CA ALA A 77 0.67 17.13 -17.27
C ALA A 77 0.04 17.01 -18.67
N ARG A 78 0.21 18.02 -19.52
CA ARG A 78 -0.19 17.98 -20.93
C ARG A 78 0.62 16.97 -21.72
N ALA A 79 1.94 16.92 -21.50
CA ALA A 79 2.85 16.03 -22.21
C ALA A 79 2.57 14.54 -21.93
N VAL A 80 2.20 14.17 -20.70
CA VAL A 80 1.83 12.77 -20.35
C VAL A 80 0.43 12.35 -20.83
N MET A 81 -0.32 13.25 -21.49
CA MET A 81 -1.65 12.98 -22.02
C MET A 81 -1.61 12.94 -23.55
N CYS A 82 -2.37 12.06 -24.18
CA CYS A 82 -2.39 12.00 -25.63
C CYS A 82 -3.06 13.26 -26.20
N ARG A 83 -2.55 13.79 -27.32
CA ARG A 83 -3.02 15.08 -27.86
C ARG A 83 -4.48 15.06 -28.29
N ARG A 84 -4.95 13.90 -28.78
CA ARG A 84 -6.34 13.73 -29.27
C ARG A 84 -7.36 13.58 -28.15
N TRP A 85 -6.96 13.05 -26.99
CA TRP A 85 -7.91 12.65 -25.95
C TRP A 85 -7.29 12.92 -24.57
N HIS A 86 -8.08 13.44 -23.63
CA HIS A 86 -7.70 13.66 -22.23
C HIS A 86 -6.85 14.91 -21.93
N GLN A 87 -6.58 15.81 -22.89
CA GLN A 87 -5.89 17.09 -22.60
C GLN A 87 -6.66 17.96 -21.59
N ASP A 88 -7.99 17.83 -21.55
CA ASP A 88 -8.89 18.42 -20.56
C ASP A 88 -8.57 17.99 -19.12
N GLN A 89 -7.96 16.81 -18.93
CA GLN A 89 -7.59 16.29 -17.61
C GLN A 89 -6.27 16.89 -17.08
N SER A 90 -5.52 17.61 -17.92
CA SER A 90 -4.16 18.08 -17.59
C SER A 90 -4.15 19.07 -16.42
N GLY A 91 -5.16 19.94 -16.32
CA GLY A 91 -5.28 20.91 -15.23
C GLY A 91 -5.40 20.24 -13.86
N SER A 92 -6.35 19.32 -13.70
CA SER A 92 -6.54 18.57 -12.45
C SER A 92 -5.32 17.71 -12.10
N LYS A 93 -4.64 17.18 -13.12
CA LYS A 93 -3.41 16.38 -12.92
C LYS A 93 -2.25 17.25 -12.41
N ALA A 94 -2.07 18.44 -12.96
CA ALA A 94 -1.04 19.38 -12.53
C ALA A 94 -1.28 19.83 -11.07
N GLN A 95 -2.52 20.17 -10.71
CA GLN A 95 -2.88 20.51 -9.32
C GLN A 95 -2.59 19.37 -8.34
N LEU A 96 -2.93 18.13 -8.72
CA LEU A 96 -2.61 16.96 -7.90
C LEU A 96 -1.10 16.81 -7.69
N TRP A 97 -0.29 17.00 -8.74
CA TRP A 97 1.16 16.91 -8.67
C TRP A 97 1.79 18.03 -7.84
N GLU A 98 1.23 19.25 -7.92
CA GLU A 98 1.66 20.38 -7.10
C GLU A 98 1.40 20.10 -5.61
N GLN A 99 0.24 19.54 -5.26
CA GLN A 99 -0.07 19.09 -3.90
C GLN A 99 0.89 17.99 -3.42
N GLN A 100 1.26 17.04 -4.29
CA GLN A 100 2.25 16.01 -3.94
C GLN A 100 3.62 16.61 -3.59
N LEU A 101 4.14 17.55 -4.38
CA LEU A 101 5.42 18.22 -4.11
C LEU A 101 5.35 19.06 -2.82
N ASN A 102 4.25 19.78 -2.60
CA ASN A 102 4.04 20.56 -1.38
C ASN A 102 3.91 19.68 -0.12
N SER A 103 3.32 18.48 -0.22
CA SER A 103 3.15 17.58 0.93
C SER A 103 4.47 17.04 1.50
N ILE A 104 5.50 16.91 0.67
CA ILE A 104 6.84 16.45 1.08
C ILE A 104 7.57 17.54 1.88
N ALA A 105 7.22 18.81 1.63
CA ALA A 105 7.83 19.93 2.33
C ALA A 105 7.45 20.01 3.83
N ILE A 106 6.43 19.25 4.30
CA ILE A 106 5.80 19.49 5.61
C ILE A 106 5.87 18.29 6.58
N THR A 107 6.44 17.13 6.22
CA THR A 107 6.43 15.96 7.12
C THR A 107 7.21 16.17 8.43
N PRO A 108 6.57 16.12 9.62
CA PRO A 108 7.25 16.12 10.91
C PRO A 108 7.72 14.70 11.29
N LYS A 109 8.88 14.59 11.96
CA LYS A 109 9.34 13.32 12.55
C LYS A 109 8.39 12.88 13.68
N CYS A 110 7.76 11.70 13.56
CA CYS A 110 7.13 11.02 14.68
C CYS A 110 8.23 10.49 15.64
N GLY A 111 8.42 11.19 16.75
CA GLY A 111 9.35 10.83 17.82
C GLY A 111 8.81 9.70 18.71
N ARG A 112 9.74 8.83 19.13
CA ARG A 112 9.54 7.77 20.12
C ARG A 112 9.05 8.35 21.45
N SER A 113 8.20 7.59 22.12
CA SER A 113 7.83 7.77 23.53
C SER A 113 9.07 7.79 24.43
N SER A 114 9.12 8.77 25.33
CA SER A 114 9.96 8.76 26.52
C SER A 114 9.12 9.21 27.72
N PRO A 115 9.42 8.73 28.94
CA PRO A 115 8.49 8.75 30.06
C PRO A 115 8.49 10.10 30.79
N PHE A 116 7.32 10.43 31.33
CA PHE A 116 7.07 11.57 32.22
C PHE A 116 8.06 11.65 33.40
N PRO A 117 8.44 12.86 33.81
CA PRO A 117 8.66 13.19 35.21
C PRO A 117 7.52 14.05 35.78
N LYS A 118 7.35 13.90 37.09
CA LYS A 118 6.25 14.35 37.94
C LYS A 118 6.29 15.86 38.23
N ASN A 119 5.08 16.42 38.40
CA ASN A 119 4.62 17.50 39.29
C ASN A 119 5.59 18.61 39.72
N HIS A 120 5.26 19.84 39.31
CA HIS A 120 5.45 21.05 40.11
C HIS A 120 4.16 21.90 40.10
N PRO A 121 3.80 22.58 41.21
CA PRO A 121 2.61 23.43 41.27
C PRO A 121 2.87 24.77 40.60
N VAL A 122 1.95 25.19 39.72
CA VAL A 122 1.98 26.48 39.02
C VAL A 122 1.11 27.48 39.79
N PRO A 123 1.54 28.74 39.98
CA PRO A 123 0.74 29.78 40.62
C PRO A 123 -0.42 30.25 39.74
N GLU A 124 -1.49 30.62 40.41
CA GLU A 124 -2.78 31.05 39.88
C GLU A 124 -2.68 32.44 39.21
N THR A 125 -2.86 32.51 37.89
CA THR A 125 -3.05 33.78 37.17
C THR A 125 -4.24 33.70 36.21
N ALA A 126 -5.22 34.57 36.48
CA ALA A 126 -6.25 35.17 35.63
C ALA A 126 -6.78 34.37 34.41
N ARG A 127 -8.04 33.92 34.50
CA ARG A 127 -8.82 33.32 33.40
C ARG A 127 -9.09 34.34 32.28
N MET A 128 -8.58 34.06 31.08
CA MET A 128 -9.17 34.58 29.84
C MET A 128 -10.35 33.69 29.41
N PRO A 129 -11.35 34.24 28.66
CA PRO A 129 -12.45 33.46 28.11
C PRO A 129 -11.93 32.40 27.14
N ARG A 130 -12.29 31.13 27.35
CA ARG A 130 -11.95 30.04 26.42
C ARG A 130 -12.71 30.23 25.12
N SER A 131 -11.99 30.22 24.00
CA SER A 131 -12.57 30.02 22.69
C SER A 131 -13.34 28.69 22.66
N PRO A 132 -14.47 28.60 21.94
CA PRO A 132 -15.22 27.35 21.83
C PRO A 132 -14.33 26.27 21.21
N ASP A 133 -14.29 25.11 21.86
CA ASP A 133 -13.58 23.94 21.35
C ASP A 133 -14.10 23.60 19.95
N PRO A 134 -13.22 23.28 18.98
CA PRO A 134 -13.66 22.86 17.66
C PRO A 134 -14.55 21.62 17.77
N PRO A 135 -15.62 21.52 16.96
CA PRO A 135 -16.56 20.40 17.02
C PRO A 135 -15.80 19.08 16.83
N ARG A 136 -15.97 18.19 17.81
CA ARG A 136 -15.37 16.85 17.84
C ARG A 136 -15.78 16.12 16.55
N SER A 137 -14.86 15.97 15.60
CA SER A 137 -15.11 15.31 14.32
C SER A 137 -15.65 13.90 14.59
N GLN A 138 -16.85 13.60 14.08
CA GLN A 138 -17.45 12.28 14.28
C GLN A 138 -16.53 11.19 13.69
N PRO A 139 -16.44 10.02 14.35
CA PRO A 139 -15.63 8.91 13.86
C PRO A 139 -16.17 8.41 12.51
N LEU A 140 -15.27 8.19 11.55
CA LEU A 140 -15.63 7.60 10.25
C LEU A 140 -16.09 6.16 10.43
N ARG A 141 -17.20 5.80 9.80
CA ARG A 141 -17.87 4.51 9.96
C ARG A 141 -17.72 3.66 8.70
N HIS A 142 -17.28 2.43 8.89
CA HIS A 142 -17.13 1.42 7.86
C HIS A 142 -18.15 0.29 8.11
N THR A 143 -18.69 -0.29 7.04
CA THR A 143 -19.58 -1.45 7.11
C THR A 143 -18.94 -2.63 6.41
N PHE A 144 -18.68 -3.70 7.15
CA PHE A 144 -17.95 -4.87 6.67
C PHE A 144 -18.81 -6.13 6.78
N GLU A 145 -18.75 -6.97 5.76
CA GLU A 145 -19.45 -8.26 5.68
C GLU A 145 -18.51 -9.36 5.17
N TYR A 146 -18.79 -10.59 5.59
CA TYR A 146 -18.16 -11.79 5.03
C TYR A 146 -18.60 -11.95 3.58
N TYR A 147 -17.68 -12.29 2.68
CA TYR A 147 -17.99 -12.42 1.25
C TYR A 147 -17.30 -13.59 0.54
N CYS A 148 -16.74 -14.54 1.30
CA CYS A 148 -16.23 -15.78 0.75
C CYS A 148 -17.20 -16.94 0.98
N GLN A 149 -17.10 -17.97 0.14
CA GLN A 149 -17.73 -19.26 0.43
C GLN A 149 -17.03 -19.91 1.62
N GLU A 150 -17.82 -20.56 2.48
CA GLU A 150 -17.28 -21.41 3.53
C GLU A 150 -16.53 -22.58 2.89
N LYS A 151 -15.31 -22.81 3.35
CA LYS A 151 -14.48 -23.94 2.94
C LYS A 151 -14.02 -24.70 4.17
N THR A 152 -14.00 -26.00 4.06
CA THR A 152 -13.39 -26.89 5.05
C THR A 152 -11.88 -26.67 5.11
N PHE A 153 -11.25 -27.09 6.21
CA PHE A 153 -9.79 -27.07 6.31
C PHE A 153 -9.13 -27.86 5.18
N PHE A 154 -9.71 -29.01 4.81
CA PHE A 154 -9.21 -29.84 3.73
C PHE A 154 -9.19 -29.10 2.39
N GLU A 155 -10.28 -28.41 2.03
CA GLU A 155 -10.35 -27.64 0.76
C GLU A 155 -9.36 -26.48 0.75
N ILE A 156 -9.23 -25.74 1.86
CA ILE A 156 -8.24 -24.66 2.00
C ILE A 156 -6.83 -25.22 1.84
N ASN A 157 -6.52 -26.30 2.55
CA ASN A 157 -5.20 -26.92 2.53
C ASN A 157 -4.87 -27.53 1.16
N LEU A 158 -5.85 -28.10 0.47
CA LEU A 158 -5.70 -28.58 -0.90
C LEU A 158 -5.37 -27.43 -1.86
N GLU A 159 -6.05 -26.29 -1.74
CA GLU A 159 -5.74 -25.10 -2.54
C GLU A 159 -4.36 -24.53 -2.24
N VAL A 160 -3.93 -24.52 -0.97
CA VAL A 160 -2.58 -24.11 -0.60
C VAL A 160 -1.54 -25.07 -1.19
N LYS A 161 -1.74 -26.40 -1.08
CA LYS A 161 -0.86 -27.40 -1.71
C LYS A 161 -0.77 -27.16 -3.22
N PHE A 162 -1.89 -26.93 -3.89
CA PHE A 162 -1.92 -26.62 -5.32
C PHE A 162 -1.14 -25.34 -5.64
N GLN A 163 -1.34 -24.26 -4.87
CA GLN A 163 -0.55 -23.04 -5.00
C GLN A 163 0.93 -23.28 -4.71
N LEU A 164 1.35 -24.26 -3.93
CA LEU A 164 2.78 -24.51 -3.72
C LEU A 164 3.40 -25.28 -4.88
N MET A 165 2.67 -26.23 -5.46
CA MET A 165 3.16 -27.12 -6.52
C MET A 165 3.24 -26.46 -7.90
N VAL A 166 2.32 -25.55 -8.23
CA VAL A 166 2.35 -24.85 -9.52
C VAL A 166 3.60 -23.96 -9.62
N PRO A 167 4.37 -23.99 -10.72
CA PRO A 167 5.55 -23.14 -10.88
C PRO A 167 5.25 -21.65 -10.67
N LEU A 168 6.24 -20.91 -10.17
CA LEU A 168 6.16 -19.46 -10.05
C LEU A 168 6.04 -18.82 -11.43
N ARG A 169 5.10 -17.89 -11.58
CA ARG A 169 5.00 -17.06 -12.79
C ARG A 169 6.12 -16.02 -12.77
N ASN A 170 6.52 -15.50 -13.94
CA ASN A 170 7.51 -14.42 -14.04
C ASN A 170 7.17 -13.20 -13.16
N THR A 171 5.88 -12.86 -13.03
CA THR A 171 5.41 -11.77 -12.17
C THR A 171 5.54 -12.06 -10.67
N GLU A 172 5.62 -13.33 -10.30
CA GLU A 172 5.86 -13.80 -8.92
C GLU A 172 7.35 -14.01 -8.65
N LEU A 173 8.25 -13.94 -9.63
CA LEU A 173 9.69 -13.94 -9.37
C LEU A 173 10.20 -12.57 -8.89
N ILE A 174 9.39 -11.52 -9.05
CA ILE A 174 9.73 -10.16 -8.64
C ILE A 174 9.71 -10.08 -7.10
N PRO A 175 10.83 -9.71 -6.45
CA PRO A 175 10.88 -9.55 -5.01
C PRO A 175 10.05 -8.36 -4.53
N GLY A 176 9.70 -8.38 -3.25
CA GLY A 176 9.00 -7.28 -2.61
C GLY A 176 8.59 -7.64 -1.20
N SER A 177 7.55 -6.97 -0.71
CA SER A 177 7.04 -7.17 0.64
C SER A 177 5.57 -7.57 0.63
N ILE A 178 5.20 -8.48 1.53
CA ILE A 178 3.83 -8.50 2.08
C ILE A 178 3.74 -7.36 3.09
N TYR A 179 2.63 -6.64 3.10
CA TYR A 179 2.33 -5.61 4.09
C TYR A 179 0.94 -5.83 4.68
N ALA A 180 0.77 -5.43 5.94
CA ALA A 180 -0.51 -5.47 6.62
C ALA A 180 -0.78 -4.14 7.32
N PHE A 181 -2.02 -3.66 7.30
CA PHE A 181 -2.42 -2.44 8.02
C PHE A 181 -3.84 -2.55 8.56
N SER A 182 -4.14 -1.80 9.61
CA SER A 182 -5.50 -1.58 10.11
C SER A 182 -6.01 -0.18 9.75
N LEU A 183 -7.32 0.02 9.89
CA LEU A 183 -7.90 1.37 9.89
C LEU A 183 -7.36 2.19 11.09
N PRO A 184 -7.46 3.53 11.04
CA PRO A 184 -7.19 4.37 12.20
C PRO A 184 -8.05 4.00 13.41
N VAL A 185 -7.52 4.24 14.62
CA VAL A 185 -8.24 4.00 15.89
C VAL A 185 -9.49 4.86 16.01
N SER A 186 -9.53 6.01 15.34
CA SER A 186 -10.71 6.89 15.28
C SER A 186 -11.82 6.34 14.38
N HIS A 187 -11.59 5.26 13.64
CA HIS A 187 -12.59 4.68 12.75
C HIS A 187 -13.35 3.56 13.45
N LEU A 188 -14.63 3.41 13.09
CA LEU A 188 -15.48 2.34 13.57
C LEU A 188 -15.81 1.38 12.44
N VAL A 189 -15.87 0.09 12.75
CA VAL A 189 -16.38 -0.96 11.83
C VAL A 189 -17.61 -1.57 12.46
N ASN A 190 -18.76 -1.53 11.76
CA ASN A 190 -20.06 -2.00 12.27
C ASN A 190 -20.38 -1.45 13.69
N GLY A 191 -20.02 -0.19 13.94
CA GLY A 191 -20.21 0.49 15.23
C GLY A 191 -19.22 0.13 16.34
N LYS A 192 -18.20 -0.70 16.07
CA LYS A 192 -17.19 -1.16 17.03
C LYS A 192 -15.78 -0.71 16.65
N SER A 193 -14.81 -0.93 17.54
CA SER A 193 -13.38 -0.66 17.28
C SER A 193 -12.90 -1.35 16.00
N SER A 194 -12.08 -0.64 15.22
CA SER A 194 -11.51 -1.13 13.97
C SER A 194 -10.25 -2.00 14.14
N GLN A 195 -9.75 -2.17 15.37
CA GLN A 195 -8.43 -2.77 15.66
C GLN A 195 -8.31 -4.26 15.32
N GLU A 196 -9.42 -4.97 15.15
CA GLU A 196 -9.44 -6.39 14.73
C GLU A 196 -9.49 -6.58 13.21
N TYR A 197 -9.58 -5.48 12.45
CA TYR A 197 -9.75 -5.51 11.00
C TYR A 197 -8.44 -5.13 10.32
N VAL A 198 -7.91 -6.07 9.55
CA VAL A 198 -6.60 -5.95 8.92
C VAL A 198 -6.73 -6.18 7.42
N LYS A 199 -6.13 -5.29 6.63
CA LYS A 199 -5.94 -5.51 5.21
C LYS A 199 -4.53 -6.03 4.97
N ILE A 200 -4.42 -7.09 4.18
CA ILE A 200 -3.14 -7.71 3.78
C ILE A 200 -2.99 -7.56 2.27
N GLY A 201 -1.82 -7.14 1.81
CA GLY A 201 -1.48 -7.08 0.39
C GLY A 201 0.02 -7.21 0.17
N TYR A 202 0.46 -7.09 -1.09
CA TYR A 202 1.87 -7.06 -1.44
C TYR A 202 2.23 -5.79 -2.22
N SER A 203 3.49 -5.39 -2.16
CA SER A 203 4.04 -4.32 -2.98
C SER A 203 5.57 -4.43 -3.07
N SER A 204 6.15 -3.99 -4.18
CA SER A 204 7.60 -3.73 -4.26
C SER A 204 7.97 -2.42 -3.55
N ASN A 205 7.01 -1.53 -3.31
CA ASN A 205 7.19 -0.29 -2.56
C ASN A 205 5.97 -0.06 -1.66
N VAL A 206 6.08 -0.46 -0.39
CA VAL A 206 4.97 -0.37 0.57
C VAL A 206 4.63 1.09 0.91
N HIS A 207 5.64 1.96 1.05
CA HIS A 207 5.42 3.38 1.35
C HIS A 207 4.56 4.07 0.28
N ARG A 208 4.90 3.87 -0.99
CA ARG A 208 4.09 4.34 -2.12
C ARG A 208 2.67 3.80 -2.05
N ARG A 209 2.51 2.50 -1.76
CA ARG A 209 1.20 1.86 -1.69
C ARG A 209 0.33 2.42 -0.56
N LEU A 210 0.90 2.69 0.61
CA LEU A 210 0.21 3.33 1.73
C LEU A 210 -0.17 4.79 1.40
N ALA A 211 0.67 5.52 0.68
CA ALA A 211 0.35 6.87 0.22
C ALA A 211 -0.77 6.89 -0.83
N GLU A 212 -0.86 5.88 -1.70
CA GLU A 212 -2.02 5.69 -2.60
C GLU A 212 -3.30 5.41 -1.81
N ILE A 213 -3.23 4.55 -0.79
CA ILE A 213 -4.38 4.25 0.08
C ILE A 213 -4.83 5.52 0.80
N TYR A 214 -3.92 6.28 1.39
CA TYR A 214 -4.24 7.55 2.04
C TYR A 214 -4.97 8.51 1.11
N ARG A 215 -4.42 8.75 -0.09
CA ARG A 215 -5.00 9.67 -1.07
C ARG A 215 -6.36 9.22 -1.58
N ASN A 216 -6.53 7.94 -1.84
CA ASN A 216 -7.80 7.44 -2.38
C ASN A 216 -8.85 7.37 -1.27
N CYS A 217 -8.51 6.79 -0.12
CA CYS A 217 -9.46 6.43 0.91
C CYS A 217 -9.67 7.51 1.97
N GLN A 218 -8.93 8.62 1.90
CA GLN A 218 -9.04 9.77 2.81
C GLN A 218 -8.83 9.41 4.30
N TYR A 219 -8.00 8.39 4.57
CA TYR A 219 -7.59 8.03 5.92
C TYR A 219 -6.15 7.51 5.95
N GLN A 220 -5.44 7.74 7.06
CA GLN A 220 -4.07 7.28 7.23
C GLN A 220 -4.05 5.82 7.71
N PRO A 221 -3.65 4.82 6.89
CA PRO A 221 -3.60 3.43 7.35
C PRO A 221 -2.58 3.26 8.49
N CYS A 222 -2.95 2.49 9.51
CA CYS A 222 -2.07 2.12 10.60
C CYS A 222 -1.25 0.88 10.19
N LEU A 223 -0.01 1.08 9.76
CA LEU A 223 0.87 0.00 9.33
C LEU A 223 1.16 -0.96 10.49
N ILE A 224 0.80 -2.24 10.31
CA ILE A 224 1.04 -3.32 11.28
C ILE A 224 2.42 -3.93 11.08
N GLY A 225 2.85 -4.07 9.83
CA GLY A 225 4.12 -4.67 9.49
C GLY A 225 4.35 -4.77 7.99
N THR A 226 5.60 -5.02 7.66
CA THR A 226 6.13 -5.27 6.31
C THR A 226 7.11 -6.44 6.39
N TRP A 227 6.98 -7.39 5.48
CA TRP A 227 7.77 -8.61 5.44
C TRP A 227 8.33 -8.80 4.06
N GLU A 228 9.62 -8.47 3.90
CA GLU A 228 10.36 -8.71 2.67
C GLU A 228 10.54 -10.21 2.46
N MET A 229 10.26 -10.67 1.23
CA MET A 229 10.43 -12.07 0.86
C MET A 229 10.56 -12.21 -0.65
N PRO A 230 11.20 -13.29 -1.13
CA PRO A 230 11.05 -13.67 -2.52
C PRO A 230 9.58 -13.96 -2.80
N SER A 231 9.13 -13.65 -4.01
CA SER A 231 7.80 -14.05 -4.48
C SER A 231 6.61 -13.68 -3.58
N PRO A 232 6.53 -12.42 -3.08
CA PRO A 232 5.51 -12.01 -2.10
C PRO A 232 4.08 -12.20 -2.61
N ARG A 233 3.87 -12.14 -3.93
CA ARG A 233 2.58 -12.42 -4.58
C ARG A 233 2.06 -13.84 -4.32
N ARG A 234 2.96 -14.84 -4.32
CA ARG A 234 2.59 -16.24 -4.08
C ARG A 234 2.19 -16.43 -2.63
N TYR A 235 3.00 -15.89 -1.73
CA TYR A 235 2.78 -15.99 -0.29
C TYR A 235 1.59 -15.18 0.19
N GLU A 236 1.31 -14.01 -0.40
CA GLU A 236 0.11 -13.23 -0.09
C GLU A 236 -1.16 -14.01 -0.44
N ARG A 237 -1.19 -14.66 -1.61
CA ARG A 237 -2.31 -15.52 -2.00
C ARG A 237 -2.51 -16.68 -1.03
N ILE A 238 -1.42 -17.33 -0.59
CA ILE A 238 -1.48 -18.41 0.40
C ILE A 238 -2.02 -17.89 1.74
N VAL A 239 -1.52 -16.76 2.23
CA VAL A 239 -2.01 -16.12 3.46
C VAL A 239 -3.50 -15.78 3.34
N HIS A 240 -3.95 -15.27 2.19
CA HIS A 240 -5.38 -14.99 1.94
C HIS A 240 -6.24 -16.26 1.92
N LEU A 241 -5.73 -17.38 1.38
CA LEU A 241 -6.43 -18.68 1.40
C LEU A 241 -6.62 -19.18 2.84
N LEU A 242 -5.54 -19.16 3.64
CA LEU A 242 -5.56 -19.61 5.03
C LEU A 242 -6.46 -18.75 5.92
N LEU A 243 -6.60 -17.46 5.60
CA LEU A 243 -7.51 -16.53 6.27
C LEU A 243 -8.88 -16.45 5.58
N GLY A 244 -9.20 -17.37 4.67
CA GLY A 244 -10.40 -17.35 3.85
C GLY A 244 -11.68 -17.18 4.67
N SER A 245 -11.88 -18.01 5.70
CA SER A 245 -13.08 -17.99 6.55
C SER A 245 -13.30 -16.71 7.35
N VAL A 246 -12.26 -15.87 7.50
CA VAL A 246 -12.33 -14.59 8.20
C VAL A 246 -12.21 -13.39 7.26
N ARG A 247 -12.35 -13.62 5.95
CA ARG A 247 -12.19 -12.59 4.91
C ARG A 247 -13.47 -11.75 4.77
N MET A 248 -13.27 -10.45 4.81
CA MET A 248 -14.29 -9.41 4.85
C MET A 248 -14.17 -8.47 3.64
N SER A 249 -15.30 -7.93 3.21
CA SER A 249 -15.39 -6.83 2.26
C SER A 249 -16.14 -5.67 2.87
N GLU A 250 -15.80 -4.47 2.42
CA GLU A 250 -16.47 -3.24 2.79
C GLU A 250 -17.77 -3.09 1.99
N SER A 251 -18.88 -3.59 2.52
CA SER A 251 -20.16 -3.77 1.79
C SER A 251 -20.84 -2.44 1.45
N ALA A 252 -20.79 -1.46 2.34
CA ALA A 252 -21.32 -0.11 2.09
C ALA A 252 -20.37 0.79 1.28
N GLY A 253 -19.21 0.27 0.86
CA GLY A 253 -18.15 1.04 0.24
C GLY A 253 -17.36 1.88 1.24
N CYS A 254 -16.14 2.24 0.83
CA CYS A 254 -15.26 3.06 1.66
C CYS A 254 -15.82 4.47 1.85
N PRO A 255 -15.84 5.03 3.08
CA PRO A 255 -16.26 6.41 3.31
C PRO A 255 -15.51 7.45 2.50
N GLY A 256 -14.25 7.17 2.12
CA GLY A 256 -13.42 8.10 1.35
C GLY A 256 -13.44 7.91 -0.16
N CYS A 257 -13.37 6.66 -0.66
CA CYS A 257 -13.34 6.39 -2.12
C CYS A 257 -14.58 5.72 -2.69
N HIS A 258 -15.56 5.39 -1.84
CA HIS A 258 -16.87 4.82 -2.20
C HIS A 258 -16.83 3.46 -2.91
N ILE A 259 -15.65 2.83 -3.04
CA ILE A 259 -15.53 1.47 -3.58
C ILE A 259 -15.54 0.44 -2.45
N SER A 260 -16.02 -0.77 -2.76
CA SER A 260 -15.95 -1.90 -1.84
C SER A 260 -14.54 -2.50 -1.81
N HIS A 261 -13.76 -2.13 -0.79
CA HIS A 261 -12.48 -2.77 -0.56
C HIS A 261 -12.65 -4.23 -0.15
N ARG A 262 -11.89 -5.09 -0.81
CA ARG A 262 -11.79 -6.54 -0.56
C ARG A 262 -10.49 -6.85 0.18
N GLU A 263 -10.34 -8.10 0.63
CA GLU A 263 -9.13 -8.57 1.36
C GLU A 263 -8.93 -7.86 2.70
N TRP A 264 -10.02 -7.53 3.38
CA TRP A 264 -9.98 -7.30 4.81
C TRP A 264 -10.12 -8.63 5.54
N PHE A 265 -9.61 -8.72 6.75
CA PHE A 265 -9.66 -9.91 7.58
C PHE A 265 -10.00 -9.51 9.01
N LYS A 266 -11.01 -10.15 9.60
CA LYS A 266 -11.33 -9.98 11.02
C LYS A 266 -10.54 -11.01 11.83
N PHE A 267 -9.33 -10.66 12.22
CA PHE A 267 -8.41 -11.59 12.89
C PHE A 267 -7.45 -10.85 13.82
N ASN A 268 -6.96 -11.53 14.85
CA ASN A 268 -6.06 -10.90 15.80
C ASN A 268 -4.70 -10.59 15.14
N ILE A 269 -4.15 -9.41 15.44
CA ILE A 269 -2.92 -8.89 14.83
C ILE A 269 -1.73 -9.83 15.07
N LYS A 270 -1.63 -10.43 16.27
CA LYS A 270 -0.53 -11.35 16.60
C LYS A 270 -0.52 -12.56 15.65
N GLY A 271 -1.67 -13.18 15.44
CA GLY A 271 -1.85 -14.33 14.56
C GLY A 271 -1.54 -13.99 13.10
N ILE A 272 -1.91 -12.80 12.61
CA ILE A 272 -1.51 -12.35 11.27
C ILE A 272 0.02 -12.23 11.17
N ARG A 273 0.66 -11.59 12.15
CA ARG A 273 2.12 -11.44 12.16
C ARG A 273 2.83 -12.78 12.19
N ASP A 274 2.37 -13.69 13.04
CA ASP A 274 2.97 -15.02 13.19
C ASP A 274 2.79 -15.84 11.92
N LEU A 275 1.60 -15.82 11.31
CA LEU A 275 1.32 -16.51 10.05
C LEU A 275 2.23 -16.01 8.92
N ILE A 276 2.32 -14.69 8.71
CA ILE A 276 3.16 -14.13 7.63
C ILE A 276 4.64 -14.42 7.89
N ARG A 277 5.10 -14.37 9.15
CA ARG A 277 6.48 -14.71 9.52
C ARG A 277 6.82 -16.17 9.23
N SER A 278 5.91 -17.11 9.51
CA SER A 278 6.16 -18.52 9.18
C SER A 278 6.37 -18.72 7.68
N TRP A 279 5.54 -18.07 6.85
CA TRP A 279 5.72 -18.10 5.39
C TRP A 279 6.99 -17.37 4.93
N GLN A 280 7.36 -16.25 5.57
CA GLN A 280 8.62 -15.56 5.30
C GLN A 280 9.84 -16.45 5.61
N GLN A 281 9.81 -17.15 6.74
CA GLN A 281 10.86 -18.09 7.13
C GLN A 281 10.96 -19.25 6.15
N TRP A 282 9.83 -19.84 5.75
CA TRP A 282 9.85 -20.89 4.73
C TRP A 282 10.36 -20.39 3.37
N ALA A 283 9.97 -19.18 2.97
CA ALA A 283 10.44 -18.54 1.74
C ALA A 283 11.97 -18.32 1.72
N SER A 284 12.57 -18.04 2.88
CA SER A 284 14.02 -17.84 3.00
C SER A 284 14.83 -19.11 2.77
N LEU A 285 14.20 -20.29 2.91
CA LEU A 285 14.78 -21.59 2.56
C LEU A 285 14.86 -21.86 1.05
N LYS A 286 14.49 -20.86 0.22
CA LYS A 286 14.51 -20.90 -1.25
C LYS A 286 13.86 -22.17 -1.80
N PRO A 287 12.55 -22.39 -1.54
CA PRO A 287 11.89 -23.63 -1.88
C PRO A 287 11.72 -23.86 -3.38
N TYR A 288 11.86 -22.81 -4.18
CA TYR A 288 11.78 -22.86 -5.64
C TYR A 288 13.17 -22.85 -6.30
N SER A 289 13.27 -23.42 -7.50
CA SER A 289 14.41 -23.26 -8.40
C SER A 289 14.40 -21.87 -9.04
N ASN A 290 15.44 -21.56 -9.82
CA ASN A 290 15.52 -20.27 -10.53
C ASN A 290 14.45 -20.16 -11.64
N GLU A 291 14.00 -21.29 -12.14
CA GLU A 291 12.94 -21.44 -13.14
C GLU A 291 11.55 -21.48 -12.48
N GLY A 292 11.48 -21.31 -11.15
CA GLY A 292 10.21 -21.21 -10.42
C GLY A 292 9.57 -22.55 -10.05
N TYR A 293 10.22 -23.69 -10.28
CA TYR A 293 9.67 -25.01 -9.90
C TYR A 293 9.96 -25.30 -8.43
N LEU A 294 8.98 -25.88 -7.73
CA LEU A 294 9.19 -26.31 -6.35
C LEU A 294 10.27 -27.40 -6.32
N ARG A 295 11.26 -27.31 -5.43
CA ARG A 295 12.35 -28.31 -5.36
C ARG A 295 11.82 -29.66 -4.86
N LEU A 296 12.44 -30.75 -5.33
CA LEU A 296 12.00 -32.13 -5.02
C LEU A 296 11.86 -32.40 -3.52
N LYS A 297 12.77 -31.89 -2.68
CA LYS A 297 12.67 -32.05 -1.21
C LYS A 297 11.34 -31.52 -0.64
N TRP A 298 10.81 -30.45 -1.21
CA TRP A 298 9.55 -29.84 -0.77
C TRP A 298 8.33 -30.52 -1.38
N GLN A 299 8.45 -31.00 -2.63
CA GLN A 299 7.41 -31.83 -3.26
C GLN A 299 7.14 -33.09 -2.43
N ASN A 300 8.20 -33.85 -2.11
CA ASN A 300 8.09 -35.08 -1.32
C ASN A 300 7.43 -34.83 0.05
N ARG A 301 7.74 -33.69 0.68
CA ARG A 301 7.12 -33.30 1.95
C ARG A 301 5.65 -32.91 1.82
N LEU A 302 5.27 -32.26 0.72
CA LEU A 302 3.85 -31.96 0.44
C LEU A 302 3.03 -33.22 0.17
N ASP A 303 3.65 -34.27 -0.36
CA ASP A 303 2.97 -35.54 -0.63
C ASP A 303 2.72 -36.37 0.61
N GLN A 304 3.54 -36.20 1.65
CA GLN A 304 3.36 -36.81 2.96
C GLN A 304 2.46 -35.99 3.90
N LEU A 305 2.03 -34.80 3.48
CA LEU A 305 1.28 -33.89 4.32
C LEU A 305 -0.19 -34.31 4.42
N ASP A 306 -0.66 -34.58 5.63
CA ASP A 306 -2.09 -34.76 5.89
C ASP A 306 -2.81 -33.39 5.88
N LEU A 307 -3.61 -33.17 4.84
CA LEU A 307 -4.34 -31.93 4.60
C LEU A 307 -5.63 -31.83 5.43
N SER A 308 -6.04 -32.87 6.14
CA SER A 308 -7.23 -32.82 7.01
C SER A 308 -6.98 -32.04 8.30
N HIS A 309 -5.71 -31.92 8.72
CA HIS A 309 -5.34 -31.23 9.95
C HIS A 309 -5.20 -29.71 9.75
N SER A 310 -5.85 -28.93 10.64
CA SER A 310 -5.79 -27.46 10.62
C SER A 310 -4.40 -26.87 10.87
N THR A 311 -3.49 -27.65 11.47
CA THR A 311 -2.11 -27.24 11.79
C THR A 311 -1.06 -27.85 10.87
N CYS A 312 -1.45 -28.51 9.77
CA CYS A 312 -0.52 -29.22 8.87
C CYS A 312 0.62 -28.31 8.37
N TRP A 313 0.34 -27.04 8.08
CA TRP A 313 1.34 -26.07 7.62
C TRP A 313 2.39 -25.72 8.66
N VAL A 314 2.07 -25.79 9.96
CA VAL A 314 3.05 -25.60 11.02
C VAL A 314 4.09 -26.72 10.91
N SER A 315 3.66 -27.99 10.90
CA SER A 315 4.55 -29.15 10.75
C SER A 315 5.38 -29.09 9.46
N PHE A 316 4.75 -28.69 8.35
CA PHE A 316 5.41 -28.51 7.07
C PHE A 316 6.55 -27.47 7.11
N MET A 317 6.37 -26.37 7.85
CA MET A 317 7.36 -25.29 7.93
C MET A 317 8.43 -25.51 9.02
N SER A 318 8.16 -26.28 10.08
CA SER A 318 9.05 -26.40 11.26
C SER A 318 10.38 -27.14 11.06
N HIS A 319 10.62 -27.81 9.93
CA HIS A 319 11.80 -28.68 9.74
C HIS A 319 12.59 -28.31 8.48
N GLY A 320 13.00 -27.05 8.37
CA GLY A 320 13.70 -26.49 7.20
C GLY A 320 15.06 -27.09 6.88
#